data_AF-A0A0C2GWI9-F1
#
_entry.id   AF-A0A0C2GWI9-F1
#
_cell.length_a   1.000
_cell.length_b   1.000
_cell.length_c   1.000
_cell.angle_alpha   90.00
_cell.angle_beta   90.00
_cell.angle_gamma   90.00
#
_symmetry.space_group_name_H-M   'P 1'
#
loop_
_entity.id
_entity.type
_entity.pdbx_description
1 polymer ?
#
loop_
_entity_poly.entity_id
_entity_poly.type
_entity_poly.pdbx_seq_one_letter_code
_entity_poly.pdbx_strand_id
1 'polypeptide(L)' 'MTYFKTGHFTQLIWRGSRRMGVGVSIAYNDGSKRGPCSPSVPLYMIYVVVKYDPAGNFQTYESYMNNVKSPIS' A
#
# COMPACT_ATOMS: atom_id res chain seq x y z
N MET A 1 -8.56 17.47 -0.51
CA MET A 1 -8.14 16.31 0.31
C MET A 1 -7.14 15.50 -0.50
N THR A 2 -5.91 15.32 -0.02
CA THR A 2 -4.88 14.53 -0.72
C THR A 2 -5.15 13.04 -0.50
N TYR A 3 -5.90 12.42 -1.41
CA TYR A 3 -6.24 10.99 -1.40
C TYR A 3 -5.04 10.04 -1.26
N PHE A 4 -3.83 10.51 -1.60
CA PHE A 4 -2.59 9.74 -1.47
C PHE A 4 -2.13 9.50 -0.02
N LYS A 5 -2.52 10.35 0.94
CA LYS A 5 -2.07 10.19 2.34
C LYS A 5 -2.77 9.03 3.05
N THR A 6 -4.01 8.72 2.68
CA THR A 6 -4.84 7.70 3.33
C THR A 6 -5.08 6.46 2.46
N GLY A 7 -4.70 6.49 1.18
CA GLY A 7 -4.98 5.42 0.21
C GLY A 7 -4.51 4.03 0.64
N HIS A 8 -3.34 3.91 1.27
CA HIS A 8 -2.87 2.62 1.78
C HIS A 8 -3.78 2.06 2.87
N PHE A 9 -4.16 2.90 3.83
CA PHE A 9 -5.06 2.53 4.93
C PHE A 9 -6.45 2.17 4.41
N THR A 10 -7.04 3.02 3.56
CA THR A 10 -8.41 2.79 3.05
C THR A 10 -8.50 1.55 2.17
N GLN A 11 -7.44 1.20 1.44
CA GLN A 11 -7.38 -0.06 0.70
C GLN A 11 -7.34 -1.28 1.63
N LEU A 12 -6.59 -1.20 2.73
CA LEU A 12 -6.46 -2.27 3.71
C LEU A 12 -7.82 -2.62 4.35
N ILE A 13 -8.60 -1.60 4.70
CA ILE A 13 -9.91 -1.77 5.35
C ILE A 13 -11.10 -1.79 4.38
N TRP A 14 -10.83 -1.86 3.07
CA TRP A 14 -11.86 -1.76 2.06
C TRP A 14 -12.83 -2.94 2.12
N ARG A 15 -14.07 -2.72 2.57
CA ARG A 15 -15.09 -3.77 2.76
C ARG A 15 -15.28 -4.69 1.54
N GLY A 16 -15.19 -4.15 0.33
CA GLY A 16 -15.39 -4.88 -0.92
C GLY A 16 -14.24 -5.80 -1.31
N SER A 17 -13.03 -5.59 -0.78
CA SER A 17 -11.86 -6.44 -1.06
C SER A 17 -12.02 -7.76 -0.33
N ARG A 18 -11.89 -8.89 -1.04
CA ARG A 18 -12.15 -10.23 -0.48
C ARG A 18 -10.93 -11.12 -0.41
N ARG A 19 -9.92 -10.84 -1.21
CA ARG A 19 -8.68 -11.58 -1.26
C ARG A 19 -7.52 -10.60 -1.24
N MET A 20 -6.43 -11.01 -0.62
CA MET A 20 -5.18 -10.29 -0.70
C MET A 20 -4.03 -11.26 -0.93
N GLY A 21 -3.03 -10.81 -1.68
CA GLY A 21 -1.75 -11.47 -1.84
C GLY A 21 -0.64 -10.54 -1.39
N VAL A 22 0.35 -11.10 -0.68
CA VAL A 22 1.54 -10.37 -0.22
C VAL A 22 2.76 -11.04 -0.83
N GLY A 23 3.56 -10.26 -1.55
CA GLY A 23 4.87 -10.65 -2.05
C GLY A 23 5.96 -9.92 -1.27
N VAL A 24 7.02 -10.63 -0.92
CA VAL A 24 8.18 -10.07 -0.22
C VAL A 24 9.45 -10.44 -0.98
N SER A 25 10.34 -9.47 -1.16
CA SER A 25 11.69 -9.69 -1.69
C SER A 25 12.70 -8.92 -0.84
N ILE A 26 13.88 -9.50 -0.66
CA ILE A 26 14.99 -8.86 0.05
C ILE A 26 16.15 -8.71 -0.94
N ALA A 27 16.63 -7.48 -1.13
CA ALA A 27 17.75 -7.20 -2.01
C ALA A 27 18.87 -6.50 -1.26
N TYR A 28 20.10 -6.95 -1.48
CA TYR A 28 21.28 -6.23 -1.01
C TYR A 28 21.54 -5.01 -1.91
N ASN A 29 21.70 -3.85 -1.28
CA ASN A 29 22.21 -2.64 -1.90
C ASN A 29 23.60 -2.39 -1.33
N ASP A 30 24.59 -2.22 -2.19
CA ASP A 30 25.99 -1.98 -1.85
C ASP A 30 26.29 -0.49 -1.55
N GLY A 31 25.28 0.38 -1.55
CA GLY A 31 25.41 1.82 -1.42
C GLY A 31 25.64 2.55 -2.74
N SER A 32 25.68 1.83 -3.88
CA SER A 32 25.72 2.45 -5.20
C SER A 32 24.40 3.19 -5.48
N LYS A 33 24.48 4.45 -5.89
CA LYS A 33 23.29 5.24 -6.26
C LYS A 33 22.68 4.68 -7.54
N ARG A 34 21.58 3.94 -7.42
CA ARG A 34 20.79 3.41 -8.54
C ARG A 34 19.56 4.26 -8.88
N GLY A 35 19.34 5.37 -8.15
CA GLY A 35 18.24 6.30 -8.35
C GLY A 35 18.15 7.35 -7.24
N PRO A 36 17.24 8.33 -7.35
CA PRO A 36 17.14 9.47 -6.43
C PRO A 36 16.82 9.07 -4.98
N CYS A 37 16.18 7.91 -4.78
CA CYS A 37 15.82 7.39 -3.46
C CYS A 37 16.72 6.23 -2.99
N SER A 38 17.83 5.95 -3.70
CA SER A 38 18.75 4.91 -3.29
C SER A 38 19.62 5.39 -2.12
N PRO A 39 19.70 4.63 -1.01
CA PRO A 39 20.60 4.94 0.08
C PRO A 39 22.04 4.82 -0.41
N SER A 40 22.89 5.69 0.13
CA SER A 40 24.31 5.75 -0.25
C SER A 40 25.20 4.89 0.66
N VAL A 41 24.59 3.99 1.45
CA VAL A 41 25.27 3.09 2.38
C VAL A 41 24.82 1.65 2.11
N PRO A 42 25.69 0.65 2.33
CA PRO A 42 25.31 -0.74 2.17
C PRO A 42 24.18 -1.13 3.13
N LEU A 43 23.12 -1.75 2.61
CA LEU A 43 22.00 -2.25 3.41
C LEU A 43 21.18 -3.31 2.67
N TYR A 44 20.41 -4.09 3.43
CA TYR A 44 19.37 -4.96 2.88
C TYR A 44 18.05 -4.17 2.79
N MET A 45 17.48 -4.10 1.59
CA MET A 45 16.16 -3.54 1.33
C MET A 45 15.11 -4.63 1.32
N ILE A 46 14.02 -4.43 2.06
CA ILE A 46 12.85 -5.30 2.01
C ILE A 46 11.79 -4.62 1.15
N TYR A 47 11.39 -5.26 0.06
CA TYR A 47 10.29 -4.86 -0.79
C TYR A 47 9.06 -5.67 -0.44
N VAL A 48 8.01 -5.00 0.01
CA VAL A 48 6.71 -5.62 0.29
C VAL A 48 5.69 -5.07 -0.71
N VAL A 49 5.03 -5.98 -1.43
CA VAL A 49 3.98 -5.65 -2.39
C VAL A 49 2.70 -6.33 -1.95
N VAL A 50 1.61 -5.57 -1.90
CA VAL A 50 0.29 -6.08 -1.52
C VAL A 50 -0.68 -5.84 -2.68
N LYS A 51 -1.37 -6.91 -3.10
CA LYS A 51 -2.43 -6.86 -4.11
C LYS A 51 -3.76 -7.24 -3.46
N TYR A 52 -4.83 -6.52 -3.79
CA TYR A 52 -6.19 -6.78 -3.32
C TYR A 52 -7.11 -7.12 -4.49
N ASP A 53 -8.08 -8.01 -4.25
CA ASP A 53 -9.08 -8.43 -5.21
C ASP A 53 -10.47 -8.60 -4.54
N PRO A 54 -11.54 -7.93 -5.01
CA PRO A 54 -11.53 -6.80 -5.95
C PRO A 54 -10.70 -5.60 -5.45
N ALA A 55 -10.29 -4.71 -6.36
CA ALA A 55 -9.58 -3.48 -6.01
C ALA A 55 -10.46 -2.53 -5.18
N GLY A 56 -9.84 -1.73 -4.32
CA GLY A 56 -10.51 -0.69 -3.54
C GLY A 56 -10.21 0.72 -4.03
N ASN A 57 -10.45 1.71 -3.16
CA ASN A 57 -10.14 3.12 -3.41
C ASN A 57 -10.77 3.73 -4.67
N PHE A 58 -11.99 3.31 -5.01
CA PHE A 58 -12.78 4.03 -6.01
C PHE A 58 -13.08 5.45 -5.50
N GLN A 59 -12.79 6.45 -6.32
CA GLN A 59 -12.75 7.87 -5.93
C GLN A 59 -14.14 8.53 -5.78
N THR A 60 -15.21 7.74 -5.71
CA THR A 60 -16.57 8.26 -5.51
C THR A 60 -16.92 8.28 -4.03
N TYR A 61 -17.62 9.33 -3.61
CA TYR A 61 -18.09 9.50 -2.23
C TYR A 61 -18.91 8.29 -1.76
N GLU A 62 -19.85 7.82 -2.60
CA GLU A 62 -20.68 6.66 -2.30
C GLU A 62 -19.84 5.40 -2.07
N SER A 63 -18.83 5.15 -2.92
CA SER A 63 -17.99 3.98 -2.78
C SER A 63 -17.16 4.02 -1.50
N TYR A 64 -16.63 5.19 -1.13
CA TYR A 64 -15.94 5.39 0.13
C TYR A 64 -16.86 5.11 1.33
N MET A 65 -18.05 5.73 1.37
CA MET A 65 -18.99 5.56 2.49
C MET A 65 -19.49 4.12 2.63
N ASN A 66 -19.57 3.37 1.53
CA ASN A 66 -19.98 1.97 1.54
C ASN A 66 -18.87 1.00 1.98
N ASN A 67 -17.60 1.37 1.80
CA ASN A 67 -16.46 0.47 2.02
C ASN A 67 -15.57 0.82 3.21
N VAL A 68 -15.53 2.07 3.64
CA VAL A 68 -14.73 2.56 4.75
C VAL A 68 -15.67 2.93 5.89
N LYS A 69 -15.84 2.01 6.84
CA LYS A 69 -16.73 2.19 8.00
C LYS A 69 -15.94 2.67 9.22
N SER A 70 -16.62 3.41 10.09
CA SER A 70 -16.06 3.75 11.40
C SER A 70 -15.73 2.47 12.18
N PRO A 71 -14.69 2.50 13.03
CA PRO A 71 -14.41 1.40 13.94
C PRO A 71 -15.64 1.10 14.81
N ILE A 72 -15.92 -0.18 15.02
CA ILE A 72 -16.92 -0.60 15.98
C ILE A 72 -16.26 -0.47 17.36
N SER A 73 -16.85 0.36 18.23
CA SER A 73 -16.45 0.52 19.63
C SER A 73 -16.95 -0.63 20.50
#